data_AF-A0A9E1S4J0-F1
#
_entry.id   AF-A0A9E1S4J0-F1
#
_cell.length_a   1.000
_cell.length_b   1.000
_cell.length_c   1.000
_cell.angle_alpha   90.00
_cell.angle_beta   90.00
_cell.angle_gamma   90.00
#
_symmetry.space_group_name_H-M   'P 1'
#
loop_
_entity.id
_entity.type
_entity.pdbx_description
1 polymer ?
#
loop_
_entity_poly.entity_id
_entity_poly.type
_entity_poly.pdbx_seq_one_letter_code
_entity_poly.pdbx_strand_id
1 'polypeptide(L)'
;EDSEAEVSSEEIYALFQQTYLMTADRWQLGNYQLLRQDGSDGLQVTLTGPAGDVALSGQGNGVVDAFVQAMESVTGRHIVVVEYSEHTLGQSADAEAVCYVQLNIDGERPCGVGRSHDIVHASLAAILSALDGRGLITANAA
;
A
#
# COMPACT_ATOMS: atom_id res chain seq x y z
N GLU A 1 22.29 -32.64 -4.36
CA GLU A 1 22.99 -31.35 -4.42
C GLU A 1 22.31 -30.58 -5.53
N ASP A 2 21.39 -29.68 -5.15
CA ASP A 2 20.55 -28.97 -6.11
C ASP A 2 21.29 -27.72 -6.61
N SER A 3 21.63 -27.75 -7.90
CA SER A 3 22.01 -26.68 -8.81
C SER A 3 22.34 -25.30 -8.21
N GLU A 4 23.63 -24.94 -8.23
CA GLU A 4 24.08 -23.53 -8.22
C GLU A 4 23.68 -22.88 -9.56
N ALA A 5 22.46 -22.36 -9.64
CA ALA A 5 22.02 -21.51 -10.75
C ALA A 5 21.97 -20.05 -10.29
N GLU A 6 22.68 -19.16 -10.98
CA GLU A 6 22.60 -17.72 -10.74
C GLU A 6 21.26 -17.19 -11.24
N VAL A 7 20.56 -16.43 -10.40
CA VAL A 7 19.30 -15.76 -10.78
C VAL A 7 19.64 -14.48 -11.53
N SER A 8 19.12 -14.32 -12.74
CA SER A 8 19.34 -13.12 -13.53
C SER A 8 18.63 -11.90 -12.93
N SER A 9 19.13 -10.70 -13.23
CA SER A 9 18.47 -9.44 -12.84
C SER A 9 17.02 -9.34 -13.33
N GLU A 10 16.75 -9.94 -14.49
CA GLU A 10 15.41 -9.97 -15.11
C GLU A 10 14.46 -10.86 -14.30
N GLU A 11 14.93 -12.02 -13.85
CA GLU A 11 14.17 -12.91 -12.96
C GLU A 11 13.92 -12.28 -11.59
N ILE A 12 14.93 -11.59 -11.02
CA ILE A 12 14.77 -10.85 -9.76
C ILE A 12 13.71 -9.75 -9.91
N TYR A 13 13.76 -8.99 -11.00
CA TYR A 13 12.80 -7.92 -11.27
C TYR A 13 11.39 -8.47 -11.55
N ALA A 14 11.26 -9.58 -12.26
CA ALA A 14 9.99 -10.26 -12.48
C ALA A 14 9.38 -10.74 -11.15
N LEU A 15 10.18 -11.37 -10.29
CA LEU A 15 9.75 -11.82 -8.97
C LEU A 15 9.32 -10.63 -8.08
N PHE A 16 10.08 -9.53 -8.10
CA PHE A 16 9.73 -8.31 -7.39
C PHE A 16 8.37 -7.77 -7.83
N GLN A 17 8.15 -7.65 -9.14
CA GLN A 17 6.88 -7.18 -9.68
C GLN A 17 5.73 -8.12 -9.28
N GLN A 18 5.90 -9.44 -9.40
CA GLN A 18 4.87 -10.40 -9.00
C GLN A 18 4.57 -10.37 -7.49
N THR A 19 5.57 -10.10 -6.67
CA THR A 19 5.41 -10.09 -5.21
C THR A 19 4.65 -8.86 -4.73
N TYR A 20 5.00 -7.68 -5.27
CA TYR A 20 4.55 -6.40 -4.72
C TYR A 20 3.62 -5.57 -5.62
N LEU A 21 3.68 -5.72 -6.94
CA LEU A 21 3.05 -4.80 -7.91
C LEU A 21 1.99 -5.45 -8.80
N MET A 22 2.16 -6.72 -9.16
CA MET A 22 1.30 -7.44 -10.09
C MET A 22 0.55 -8.53 -9.35
N THR A 23 -0.76 -8.38 -9.19
CA THR A 23 -1.60 -9.54 -8.87
C THR A 23 -3.04 -9.28 -9.28
N ALA A 24 -3.51 -10.04 -10.28
CA ALA A 24 -4.94 -10.24 -10.45
C ALA A 24 -5.46 -10.86 -9.15
N ASP A 25 -6.63 -10.42 -8.68
CA ASP A 25 -7.28 -10.88 -7.43
C ASP A 25 -6.74 -10.31 -6.10
N ARG A 26 -6.05 -9.16 -6.15
CA ARG A 26 -5.68 -8.39 -4.95
C ARG A 26 -6.53 -7.13 -4.76
N TRP A 27 -6.54 -6.60 -3.54
CA TRP A 27 -7.16 -5.31 -3.26
C TRP A 27 -6.40 -4.18 -3.96
N GLN A 28 -7.15 -3.28 -4.58
CA GLN A 28 -6.63 -2.12 -5.30
C GLN A 28 -7.20 -0.83 -4.73
N LEU A 29 -6.41 0.23 -4.81
CA LEU A 29 -6.85 1.56 -4.44
C LEU A 29 -7.73 2.12 -5.56
N GLY A 30 -9.01 2.36 -5.26
CA GLY A 30 -9.94 3.06 -6.13
C GLY A 30 -9.85 4.58 -5.93
N ASN A 31 -11.00 5.24 -6.06
CA ASN A 31 -11.08 6.69 -5.85
C ASN A 31 -10.82 7.05 -4.39
N TYR A 32 -10.14 8.17 -4.16
CA TYR A 32 -10.02 8.77 -2.85
C TYR A 32 -10.23 10.27 -2.87
N GLN A 33 -10.60 10.81 -1.72
CA GLN A 33 -10.74 12.23 -1.46
C GLN A 33 -9.99 12.58 -0.18
N LEU A 34 -9.19 13.65 -0.26
CA LEU A 34 -8.49 14.24 0.88
C LEU A 34 -9.22 15.50 1.33
N LEU A 35 -9.36 15.65 2.64
CA LEU A 35 -9.92 16.83 3.26
C LEU A 35 -8.98 17.31 4.37
N ARG A 36 -8.45 18.51 4.23
CA ARG A 36 -7.70 19.17 5.31
C ARG A 36 -8.57 20.20 6.01
N GLN A 37 -8.79 20.03 7.31
CA GLN A 37 -9.54 20.99 8.14
C GLN A 37 -8.91 21.11 9.53
N ASP A 38 -8.71 22.35 9.99
CA ASP A 38 -8.22 22.69 11.34
C ASP A 38 -6.95 21.92 11.78
N GLY A 39 -6.07 21.61 10.83
CA GLY A 39 -4.82 20.88 11.08
C GLY A 39 -4.95 19.35 11.12
N SER A 40 -6.15 18.81 10.86
CA SER A 40 -6.41 17.38 10.66
C SER A 40 -6.58 17.06 9.17
N ASP A 41 -6.04 15.92 8.74
CA ASP A 41 -6.26 15.36 7.41
C ASP A 41 -7.24 14.20 7.49
N GLY A 42 -8.39 14.35 6.85
CA GLY A 42 -9.35 13.30 6.57
C GLY A 42 -9.10 12.65 5.21
N LEU A 43 -9.27 11.33 5.16
CA LEU A 43 -9.22 10.52 3.94
C LEU A 43 -10.53 9.75 3.81
N GLN A 44 -11.14 9.80 2.63
CA GLN A 44 -12.14 8.83 2.19
C GLN A 44 -11.57 8.08 1.00
N VAL A 45 -11.64 6.76 0.99
CA VAL A 45 -11.05 5.92 -0.06
C VAL A 45 -11.90 4.69 -0.33
N THR A 46 -12.05 4.34 -1.59
CA THR A 46 -12.64 3.06 -1.99
C THR A 46 -11.53 2.06 -2.26
N LEU A 47 -11.60 0.87 -1.66
CA LEU A 47 -10.81 -0.28 -2.05
C LEU A 47 -11.65 -1.19 -2.94
N THR A 48 -11.10 -1.61 -4.07
CA THR A 48 -11.75 -2.58 -4.97
C THR A 48 -11.03 -3.91 -4.84
N GLY A 49 -11.73 -4.97 -4.50
CA GLY A 49 -11.12 -6.29 -4.34
C GLY A 49 -12.03 -7.44 -4.78
N PRO A 50 -11.56 -8.69 -4.61
CA PRO A 50 -12.31 -9.89 -5.02
C PRO A 50 -13.68 -10.03 -4.36
N ALA A 51 -13.86 -9.41 -3.19
CA ALA A 51 -15.10 -9.45 -2.44
C ALA A 51 -16.05 -8.26 -2.72
N GLY A 52 -15.68 -7.39 -3.67
CA GLY A 52 -16.40 -6.16 -3.99
C GLY A 52 -15.69 -4.90 -3.49
N ASP A 53 -16.35 -3.76 -3.68
CA ASP A 53 -15.85 -2.46 -3.27
C ASP A 53 -16.14 -2.20 -1.78
N VAL A 54 -15.15 -1.68 -1.06
CA VAL A 54 -15.25 -1.30 0.35
C VAL A 54 -14.86 0.18 0.49
N ALA A 55 -15.74 0.99 1.08
CA ALA A 55 -15.45 2.38 1.36
C ALA A 55 -14.88 2.53 2.78
N LEU A 56 -13.75 3.22 2.88
CA LEU A 56 -13.03 3.47 4.12
C LEU A 56 -12.92 4.96 4.37
N SER A 57 -12.87 5.32 5.66
CA SER A 57 -12.54 6.67 6.07
C SER A 57 -11.63 6.66 7.28
N GLY A 58 -10.68 7.59 7.30
CA GLY A 58 -9.82 7.81 8.46
C GLY A 58 -9.43 9.27 8.60
N GLN A 59 -8.89 9.62 9.75
CA GLN A 59 -8.39 10.96 10.06
C GLN A 59 -7.01 10.82 10.68
N GLY A 60 -6.12 11.78 10.47
CA GLY A 60 -4.78 11.73 11.03
C GLY A 60 -4.01 13.02 10.81
N ASN A 61 -2.74 13.01 11.19
CA ASN A 61 -1.82 14.14 11.02
C ASN A 61 -1.26 14.24 9.58
N GLY A 62 -1.80 13.43 8.66
CA GLY A 62 -1.33 13.24 7.31
C GLY A 62 -2.14 12.15 6.60
N VAL A 63 -2.04 12.09 5.27
CA VAL A 63 -2.76 11.09 4.47
C VAL A 63 -2.35 9.65 4.80
N VAL A 64 -1.08 9.41 5.10
CA VAL A 64 -0.57 8.09 5.50
C VAL A 64 -1.16 7.68 6.85
N ASP A 65 -1.14 8.56 7.84
CA ASP A 65 -1.73 8.32 9.18
C ASP A 65 -3.23 8.07 9.07
N ALA A 66 -3.95 8.89 8.30
CA ALA A 66 -5.37 8.72 8.06
C ALA A 66 -5.70 7.37 7.40
N PHE A 67 -4.91 6.93 6.43
CA PHE A 67 -5.10 5.63 5.80
C PHE A 67 -4.77 4.46 6.73
N VAL A 68 -3.69 4.56 7.51
CA VAL A 68 -3.33 3.54 8.50
C VAL A 68 -4.47 3.36 9.50
N GLN A 69 -5.00 4.44 10.07
CA GLN A 69 -6.13 4.35 11.01
C GLN A 69 -7.39 3.75 10.35
N ALA A 70 -7.67 4.09 9.09
CA ALA A 70 -8.75 3.47 8.33
C ALA A 70 -8.54 1.96 8.18
N MET A 71 -7.31 1.52 7.90
CA MET A 71 -6.96 0.10 7.79
C MET A 71 -6.95 -0.63 9.13
N GLU A 72 -6.51 -0.01 10.23
CA GLU A 72 -6.62 -0.58 11.58
C GLU A 72 -8.09 -0.86 11.93
N SER A 73 -8.99 0.06 11.54
CA SER A 73 -10.44 -0.08 11.74
C SER A 73 -11.03 -1.31 11.03
N VAL A 74 -10.53 -1.61 9.83
CA VAL A 74 -10.95 -2.75 8.99
C VAL A 74 -10.34 -4.06 9.46
N THR A 75 -9.06 -4.03 9.82
CA THR A 75 -8.27 -5.23 10.10
C THR A 75 -8.36 -5.65 11.58
N GLY A 76 -8.73 -4.72 12.47
CA GLY A 76 -8.72 -4.91 13.92
C GLY A 76 -7.32 -5.07 14.51
N ARG A 77 -6.28 -4.65 13.79
CA ARG A 77 -4.87 -4.81 14.17
C ARG A 77 -4.20 -3.46 14.36
N HIS A 78 -3.18 -3.43 15.21
CA HIS A 78 -2.34 -2.26 15.34
C HIS A 78 -1.27 -2.25 14.24
N ILE A 79 -1.20 -1.15 13.49
CA ILE A 79 -0.32 -0.99 12.34
C ILE A 79 0.57 0.24 12.58
N VAL A 80 1.89 0.02 12.52
CA VAL A 80 2.88 1.10 12.61
C VAL A 80 3.71 1.13 11.33
N VAL A 81 3.86 2.31 10.72
CA VAL A 81 4.81 2.50 9.63
C VAL A 81 6.21 2.65 10.22
N VAL A 82 7.09 1.69 9.95
CA VAL A 82 8.46 1.63 10.49
C VAL A 82 9.44 2.32 9.55
N GLU A 83 9.33 2.02 8.26
CA GLU A 83 10.15 2.63 7.22
C GLU A 83 9.24 3.14 6.11
N TYR A 84 9.59 4.30 5.58
CA TYR A 84 8.91 4.95 4.47
C TYR A 84 9.97 5.61 3.58
N SER A 85 9.96 5.24 2.31
CA SER A 85 10.81 5.86 1.29
C SER A 85 10.04 6.03 0.01
N GLU A 86 9.97 7.26 -0.48
CA GLU A 86 9.33 7.59 -1.75
C GLU A 86 10.30 8.36 -2.64
N HIS A 87 10.34 8.01 -3.92
CA HIS A 87 11.11 8.75 -4.91
C HIS A 87 10.51 8.64 -6.31
N THR A 88 10.95 9.53 -7.19
CA THR A 88 10.51 9.57 -8.58
C THR A 88 11.28 8.57 -9.44
N LEU A 89 10.56 7.78 -10.23
CA LEU A 89 11.06 6.97 -11.34
C LEU A 89 11.15 7.84 -12.60
N GLY A 90 12.28 8.54 -12.75
CA GLY A 90 12.52 9.42 -13.89
C GLY A 90 12.78 10.86 -13.47
N GLN A 91 12.78 11.78 -14.44
CA GLN A 91 13.22 13.16 -14.24
C GLN A 91 12.24 14.21 -14.80
N SER A 92 11.00 13.82 -15.15
CA SER A 92 9.98 14.70 -15.73
C SER A 92 8.85 15.01 -14.74
N ALA A 93 8.05 16.04 -15.04
CA ALA A 93 6.85 16.36 -14.25
C ALA A 93 5.80 15.22 -14.28
N ASP A 94 5.75 14.45 -15.35
CA ASP A 94 4.90 13.26 -15.50
C ASP A 94 5.60 11.97 -15.03
N ALA A 95 6.69 12.10 -14.26
CA ALA A 95 7.40 10.92 -13.80
C ALA A 95 6.62 10.20 -12.70
N GLU A 96 6.59 8.88 -12.81
CA GLU A 96 5.93 8.01 -11.86
C GLU A 96 6.65 8.05 -10.50
N ALA A 97 5.91 8.07 -9.41
CA ALA A 97 6.43 7.88 -8.07
C ALA A 97 6.44 6.39 -7.71
N VAL A 98 7.45 5.97 -6.96
CA VAL A 98 7.50 4.68 -6.29
C VAL A 98 7.67 4.90 -4.79
N CYS A 99 6.84 4.21 -4.02
CA CYS A 99 6.88 4.22 -2.57
C CYS A 99 7.14 2.82 -2.04
N TYR A 100 8.03 2.73 -1.06
CA TYR A 100 8.39 1.52 -0.33
C TYR A 100 8.07 1.74 1.14
N VAL A 101 7.38 0.78 1.75
CA VAL A 101 7.05 0.81 3.17
C VAL A 101 7.46 -0.50 3.85
N GLN A 102 7.87 -0.40 5.11
CA GLN A 102 7.86 -1.52 6.04
C GLN A 102 6.88 -1.19 7.16
N LEU A 103 5.93 -2.09 7.39
CA LEU A 103 5.00 -1.97 8.51
C LEU A 103 5.48 -2.81 9.69
N ASN A 104 4.95 -2.53 10.87
CA ASN A 104 4.91 -3.44 12.00
C ASN A 104 3.44 -3.71 12.33
N ILE A 105 3.03 -4.97 12.23
CA ILE A 105 1.67 -5.41 12.51
C ILE A 105 1.77 -6.53 13.55
N ASP A 106 1.45 -6.20 14.80
CA ASP A 106 1.50 -7.15 15.93
C ASP A 106 2.85 -7.91 16.04
N GLY A 107 3.96 -7.27 15.65
CA GLY A 107 5.32 -7.84 15.67
C GLY A 107 5.81 -8.40 14.32
N GLU A 108 4.94 -8.58 13.33
CA GLU A 108 5.33 -8.93 11.96
C GLU A 108 5.77 -7.70 11.17
N ARG A 109 6.76 -7.87 10.28
CA ARG A 109 7.30 -6.79 9.45
C ARG A 109 7.08 -6.96 7.96
N PRO A 110 5.83 -6.89 7.45
CA PRO A 110 5.59 -6.95 6.02
C PRO A 110 6.10 -5.69 5.32
N CYS A 111 6.64 -5.87 4.13
CA CYS A 111 7.02 -4.79 3.23
C CYS A 111 5.97 -4.65 2.13
N GLY A 112 5.81 -3.45 1.61
CA GLY A 112 4.92 -3.16 0.49
C GLY A 112 5.53 -2.13 -0.45
N VAL A 113 5.11 -2.19 -1.71
CA VAL A 113 5.53 -1.26 -2.74
C VAL A 113 4.31 -0.79 -3.50
N GLY A 114 4.26 0.51 -3.77
CA GLY A 114 3.24 1.14 -4.58
C GLY A 114 3.88 2.02 -5.63
N ARG A 115 3.26 2.09 -6.81
CA ARG A 115 3.69 2.93 -7.92
C ARG A 115 2.51 3.66 -8.50
N SER A 116 2.67 4.95 -8.78
CA SER A 116 1.65 5.77 -9.40
C SER A 116 2.22 7.10 -9.89
N HIS A 117 1.53 7.75 -10.83
CA HIS A 117 1.84 9.15 -11.19
C HIS A 117 1.37 10.15 -10.12
N ASP A 118 0.58 9.69 -9.14
CA ASP A 118 0.21 10.45 -7.96
C ASP A 118 0.99 9.91 -6.74
N ILE A 119 1.78 10.78 -6.10
CA ILE A 119 2.58 10.45 -4.91
C ILE A 119 1.72 9.90 -3.78
N VAL A 120 0.52 10.45 -3.58
CA VAL A 120 -0.39 9.98 -2.54
C VAL A 120 -0.85 8.57 -2.89
N HIS A 121 -1.27 8.34 -4.13
CA HIS A 121 -1.67 7.01 -4.57
C HIS A 121 -0.53 6.00 -4.41
N ALA A 122 0.70 6.34 -4.80
CA ALA A 122 1.87 5.46 -4.66
C ALA A 122 2.09 5.06 -3.20
N SER A 123 2.01 6.04 -2.28
CA SER A 123 2.12 5.82 -0.84
C SER A 123 1.00 4.93 -0.28
N LEU A 124 -0.25 5.19 -0.63
CA LEU A 124 -1.40 4.39 -0.16
C LEU A 124 -1.36 2.97 -0.71
N ALA A 125 -1.02 2.81 -1.99
CA ALA A 125 -0.87 1.52 -2.64
C ALA A 125 0.27 0.68 -2.01
N ALA A 126 1.36 1.31 -1.57
CA ALA A 126 2.45 0.61 -0.88
C ALA A 126 1.98 0.00 0.45
N ILE A 127 1.23 0.76 1.25
CA ILE A 127 0.65 0.27 2.51
C ILE A 127 -0.36 -0.85 2.25
N LEU A 128 -1.23 -0.66 1.25
CA LEU A 128 -2.21 -1.68 0.86
C LEU A 128 -1.52 -2.99 0.43
N SER A 129 -0.47 -2.89 -0.38
CA SER A 129 0.33 -4.04 -0.84
C SER A 129 0.93 -4.84 0.33
N ALA A 130 1.45 -4.16 1.36
CA ALA A 130 1.98 -4.81 2.56
C ALA A 130 0.90 -5.56 3.36
N LEU A 131 -0.31 -5.00 3.46
CA LEU A 131 -1.44 -5.58 4.19
C LEU A 131 -2.08 -6.76 3.44
N ASP A 132 -2.26 -6.60 2.14
CA ASP A 132 -2.90 -7.61 1.29
C ASP A 132 -1.99 -8.82 1.06
N GLY A 133 -0.67 -8.61 0.94
CA GLY A 133 0.31 -9.71 0.90
C GLY A 133 0.28 -10.63 2.13
N ARG A 134 -0.41 -10.23 3.20
CA ARG A 134 -0.64 -11.02 4.43
C ARG A 134 -2.09 -11.54 4.56
N GLY A 135 -2.98 -11.23 3.62
CA GLY A 135 -4.39 -11.65 3.65
C GLY A 135 -5.18 -11.02 4.79
N LEU A 136 -4.81 -9.81 5.23
CA LEU A 136 -5.37 -9.17 6.42
C LEU A 136 -6.66 -8.39 6.15
N ILE A 137 -6.97 -8.15 4.89
CA ILE A 137 -8.12 -7.37 4.47
C ILE A 137 -9.31 -8.31 4.27
N THR A 138 -10.26 -8.29 5.20
CA THR A 138 -11.48 -9.11 5.12
C THR A 138 -12.68 -8.28 4.68
N ALA A 139 -13.55 -8.87 3.87
CA ALA A 139 -14.74 -8.23 3.26
C ALA A 139 -15.83 -7.76 4.24
N ASN A 140 -15.66 -7.98 5.55
CA ASN A 140 -16.68 -7.71 6.57
C ASN A 140 -16.45 -6.39 7.33
N ALA A 141 -15.74 -5.43 6.73
CA ALA A 141 -15.73 -4.06 7.25
C ALA A 141 -16.96 -3.32 6.70
N ALA A 142 -18.07 -3.46 7.42
CA ALA A 142 -19.30 -2.69 7.26
C ALA A 142 -19.58 -1.92 8.55
#